data_AF-A0A4V3I487-F1
#
_entry.id   AF-A0A4V3I487-F1
#
_cell.length_a   1.000
_cell.length_b   1.000
_cell.length_c   1.000
_cell.angle_alpha   90.00
_cell.angle_beta   90.00
_cell.angle_gamma   90.00
#
_symmetry.space_group_name_H-M   'P 1'
#
loop_
_entity.id
_entity.type
_entity.pdbx_description
1 polymer ?
#
loop_
_entity_poly.entity_id
_entity_poly.type
_entity_poly.pdbx_seq_one_letter_code
_entity_poly.pdbx_strand_id
1 'polypeptide(L)'
;MHIQRNSQVGLVDETAPLLPARRRRGSHPQDAAAPGLDPVARRLYLSHFLSTWNSRVFEFGAVLYLATIFPGTLLPMSVYAFTRGVSAILFASVVGQYIDSGDRLQVVRTSIVSQRLVVATSCVLFHLLMTRQTTEAAELGLLGVCCLLACVEKLASVMNLVSVEKDWAVVIAGGDSKSLRVLNAQMRRLDLFCKLLGPLFIALLDGISTETAILINLIMNLASVPVEYYAIARVYADVPELRIRKCLTIVENPEQSRSARNWILKRWQSLTTLSKKTITDTRLYVRHPVFLPSFASALLNLTVLSFSGQMVTYLLSAGYSSAEIGGARVFSVAFEVVATWIAPWLMDRIGPLRAGLWLSSWQVAMLAVGTVVFSVFQDRPWVSASGIVGGTILSRVGMRGFDLCTQLIVQEDVEAESRGAFSTVEAAWQSAFELVSYASTIVFFRPEQFRWPTLLSVVAVASANIAYAYFVYLRRENDSPGEE
;
A
#
# COMPACT_ATOMS: atom_id res chain seq x y z
N MET A 1 68.95 10.15 54.77
CA MET A 1 67.78 9.31 55.10
C MET A 1 67.19 8.87 53.76
N HIS A 2 67.39 7.66 53.21
CA HIS A 2 67.34 6.29 53.79
C HIS A 2 66.07 6.10 54.64
N ILE A 3 65.19 5.09 54.48
CA ILE A 3 65.26 3.74 53.84
C ILE A 3 63.97 3.53 52.97
N GLN A 4 63.87 2.86 51.80
CA GLN A 4 64.73 2.02 50.94
C GLN A 4 64.64 0.46 51.09
N ARG A 5 63.57 -0.19 50.58
CA ARG A 5 63.51 -1.62 50.16
C ARG A 5 62.43 -1.80 49.07
N ASN A 6 62.72 -2.29 47.86
CA ASN A 6 63.04 -3.67 47.42
C ASN A 6 61.80 -4.59 47.31
N SER A 7 61.64 -5.53 46.36
CA SER A 7 62.08 -5.72 44.95
C SER A 7 61.96 -7.21 44.57
N GLN A 8 61.28 -7.56 43.47
CA GLN A 8 61.38 -8.81 42.66
C GLN A 8 60.28 -8.71 41.58
N VAL A 9 60.47 -8.77 40.25
CA VAL A 9 61.47 -9.35 39.31
C VAL A 9 61.33 -10.86 39.08
N GLY A 10 61.06 -11.20 37.81
CA GLY A 10 60.84 -12.55 37.24
C GLY A 10 59.87 -12.45 36.05
N LEU A 11 60.25 -11.92 34.88
CA LEU A 11 61.01 -12.55 33.77
C LEU A 11 60.38 -13.84 33.19
N VAL A 12 59.86 -13.73 31.95
CA VAL A 12 60.03 -14.68 30.81
C VAL A 12 59.41 -16.10 31.00
N ASP A 13 58.64 -16.71 30.07
CA ASP A 13 58.92 -16.91 28.64
C ASP A 13 57.67 -17.22 27.78
N GLU A 14 57.84 -17.22 26.45
CA GLU A 14 56.81 -17.48 25.44
C GLU A 14 57.08 -18.80 24.68
N THR A 15 56.50 -19.94 25.11
CA THR A 15 56.41 -21.18 24.29
C THR A 15 55.24 -22.08 24.70
N ALA A 16 54.56 -22.68 23.72
CA ALA A 16 53.48 -23.68 23.90
C ALA A 16 54.03 -25.13 23.69
N PRO A 17 53.22 -26.22 23.59
CA PRO A 17 51.83 -26.49 24.03
C PRO A 17 51.66 -27.82 24.81
N LEU A 18 50.57 -28.03 25.57
CA LEU A 18 50.15 -29.39 25.99
C LEU A 18 48.62 -29.57 26.08
N LEU A 19 48.09 -30.50 25.28
CA LEU A 19 46.74 -31.10 25.40
C LEU A 19 46.83 -32.45 26.13
N PRO A 20 45.68 -33.01 26.55
CA PRO A 20 45.44 -34.41 26.20
C PRO A 20 44.06 -34.75 25.60
N ALA A 21 44.11 -35.53 24.51
CA ALA A 21 43.30 -36.72 24.23
C ALA A 21 41.77 -36.62 23.91
N ARG A 22 41.48 -36.08 22.73
CA ARG A 22 40.45 -36.49 21.74
C ARG A 22 39.95 -37.97 21.76
N ARG A 23 38.62 -38.19 21.80
CA ARG A 23 37.81 -39.23 21.07
C ARG A 23 36.31 -39.04 21.43
N ARG A 24 35.29 -39.17 20.56
CA ARG A 24 35.17 -39.70 19.18
C ARG A 24 34.43 -38.71 18.24
N ARG A 25 34.58 -38.89 16.92
CA ARG A 25 33.66 -38.32 15.90
C ARG A 25 32.31 -39.05 15.92
N GLY A 26 31.24 -38.32 15.65
CA GLY A 26 29.91 -38.86 15.32
C GLY A 26 28.98 -37.77 14.78
N SER A 27 28.72 -37.81 13.46
CA SER A 27 27.56 -37.25 12.73
C SER A 27 26.90 -35.93 13.19
N HIS A 28 26.92 -34.92 12.30
CA HIS A 28 25.77 -34.01 12.12
C HIS A 28 24.48 -34.84 11.94
N PRO A 29 23.35 -34.40 12.49
CA PRO A 29 22.49 -33.49 11.71
C PRO A 29 21.81 -32.36 12.52
N GLN A 30 21.25 -31.41 11.74
CA GLN A 30 20.13 -30.52 12.08
C GLN A 30 20.34 -29.40 13.12
N ASP A 31 20.40 -28.18 12.57
CA ASP A 31 19.63 -27.01 12.99
C ASP A 31 18.87 -27.11 14.32
N ALA A 32 19.47 -26.56 15.38
CA ALA A 32 18.75 -26.21 16.60
C ALA A 32 17.83 -25.01 16.32
N ALA A 33 16.64 -25.29 15.81
CA ALA A 33 15.62 -24.28 15.51
C ALA A 33 15.25 -23.45 16.75
N ALA A 34 14.99 -22.16 16.55
CA ALA A 34 14.57 -21.26 17.62
C ALA A 34 13.20 -21.73 18.20
N PRO A 35 13.08 -21.93 19.53
CA PRO A 35 11.88 -22.53 20.10
C PRO A 35 10.72 -21.54 20.17
N GLY A 36 9.59 -21.88 19.54
CA GLY A 36 8.25 -21.35 19.90
C GLY A 36 7.47 -20.61 18.80
N LEU A 37 8.13 -20.00 17.81
CA LEU A 37 7.45 -19.08 16.88
C LEU A 37 6.62 -19.75 15.78
N ASP A 38 7.03 -20.93 15.28
CA ASP A 38 6.45 -21.55 14.07
C ASP A 38 4.92 -21.72 14.06
N PRO A 39 4.26 -22.30 15.09
CA PRO A 39 2.82 -22.52 15.04
C PRO A 39 2.02 -21.21 15.18
N VAL A 40 2.53 -20.24 15.94
CA VAL A 40 1.89 -18.92 16.14
C VAL A 40 2.03 -18.08 14.87
N ALA A 41 3.25 -17.95 14.36
CA ALA A 41 3.55 -17.23 13.13
C ALA A 41 2.78 -17.82 11.94
N ARG A 42 2.71 -19.15 11.78
CA ARG A 42 1.94 -19.79 10.71
C ARG A 42 0.44 -19.47 10.77
N ARG A 43 -0.16 -19.39 11.96
CA ARG A 43 -1.59 -19.01 12.11
C ARG A 43 -1.81 -17.52 11.84
N LEU A 44 -0.89 -16.67 12.27
CA LEU A 44 -0.90 -15.23 11.96
C LEU A 44 -0.80 -15.00 10.45
N TYR A 45 0.17 -15.64 9.78
CA TYR A 45 0.34 -15.60 8.33
C TYR A 45 -0.88 -16.16 7.58
N LEU A 46 -1.49 -17.25 8.06
CA LEU A 46 -2.71 -17.80 7.46
C LEU A 46 -3.86 -16.78 7.50
N SER A 47 -4.08 -16.13 8.65
CA SER A 47 -5.15 -15.13 8.75
C SER A 47 -4.83 -13.86 7.97
N HIS A 48 -3.57 -13.40 7.97
CA HIS A 48 -3.11 -12.25 7.17
C HIS A 48 -3.27 -12.52 5.67
N PHE A 49 -2.90 -13.73 5.23
CA PHE A 49 -3.06 -14.18 3.85
C PHE A 49 -4.53 -14.21 3.45
N LEU A 50 -5.40 -14.88 4.21
CA LEU A 50 -6.84 -14.94 3.89
C LEU A 50 -7.48 -13.55 3.89
N SER A 51 -7.15 -12.70 4.86
CA SER A 51 -7.64 -11.33 4.91
C SER A 51 -7.23 -10.52 3.68
N THR A 52 -5.94 -10.53 3.35
CA THR A 52 -5.37 -9.76 2.23
C THR A 52 -5.80 -10.32 0.88
N TRP A 53 -5.84 -11.65 0.72
CA TRP A 53 -6.33 -12.33 -0.48
C TRP A 53 -7.76 -11.93 -0.79
N ASN A 54 -8.67 -12.10 0.17
CA ASN A 54 -10.09 -11.75 -0.01
C ASN A 54 -10.28 -10.26 -0.30
N SER A 55 -9.57 -9.37 0.40
CA SER A 55 -9.67 -7.92 0.15
C SER A 55 -9.18 -7.55 -1.25
N ARG A 56 -8.08 -8.14 -1.76
CA ARG A 56 -7.57 -7.85 -3.12
C ARG A 56 -8.41 -8.50 -4.23
N VAL A 57 -8.94 -9.70 -4.00
CA VAL A 57 -9.89 -10.35 -4.91
C VAL A 57 -11.18 -9.54 -5.01
N PHE A 58 -11.74 -9.09 -3.89
CA PHE A 58 -12.95 -8.26 -3.90
C PHE A 58 -12.71 -6.85 -4.44
N GLU A 59 -11.61 -6.19 -4.09
CA GLU A 59 -11.28 -4.84 -4.57
C GLU A 59 -11.13 -4.79 -6.10
N PHE A 60 -10.56 -5.82 -6.73
CA PHE A 60 -10.51 -5.92 -8.20
C PHE A 60 -11.79 -6.50 -8.80
N GLY A 61 -12.44 -7.47 -8.14
CA GLY A 61 -13.71 -8.04 -8.57
C GLY A 61 -14.79 -6.97 -8.69
N ALA A 62 -14.95 -6.11 -7.69
CA ALA A 62 -15.90 -4.99 -7.71
C ALA A 62 -15.68 -4.02 -8.88
N VAL A 63 -14.44 -3.89 -9.40
CA VAL A 63 -14.16 -3.12 -10.61
C VAL A 63 -14.79 -3.75 -11.84
N LEU A 64 -14.59 -5.06 -12.01
CA LEU A 64 -15.16 -5.82 -13.11
C LEU A 64 -16.68 -5.82 -13.01
N TYR A 65 -17.24 -6.15 -11.83
CA TYR A 65 -18.69 -6.21 -11.62
C TYR A 65 -19.38 -4.88 -11.93
N LEU A 66 -18.84 -3.75 -11.46
CA LEU A 66 -19.41 -2.42 -11.75
C LEU A 66 -19.32 -2.06 -13.25
N ALA A 67 -18.27 -2.50 -13.94
CA ALA A 67 -18.13 -2.29 -15.39
C ALA A 67 -19.10 -3.16 -16.20
N THR A 68 -19.39 -4.39 -15.75
CA THR A 68 -20.36 -5.28 -16.40
C THR A 68 -21.81 -4.86 -16.11
N ILE A 69 -22.11 -4.41 -14.89
CA ILE A 69 -23.45 -3.94 -14.49
C ILE A 69 -23.79 -2.60 -15.16
N PHE A 70 -22.83 -1.68 -15.26
CA PHE A 70 -23.02 -0.36 -15.87
C PHE A 70 -22.11 -0.17 -17.09
N PRO A 71 -22.39 -0.87 -18.21
CA PRO A 71 -21.57 -0.79 -19.42
C PRO A 71 -21.62 0.61 -20.04
N GLY A 72 -20.53 0.99 -20.71
CA GLY A 72 -20.45 2.28 -21.43
C GLY A 72 -20.31 3.51 -20.54
N THR A 73 -20.01 3.38 -19.24
CA THR A 73 -19.76 4.51 -18.34
C THR A 73 -18.66 4.21 -17.32
N LEU A 74 -17.84 5.22 -17.02
CA LEU A 74 -16.83 5.21 -15.97
C LEU A 74 -17.40 5.71 -14.62
N LEU A 75 -18.60 6.29 -14.61
CA LEU A 75 -19.15 7.01 -13.45
C LEU A 75 -19.28 6.12 -12.20
N PRO A 76 -19.94 4.95 -12.23
CA PRO A 76 -20.21 4.17 -11.02
C PRO A 76 -18.92 3.68 -10.36
N MET A 77 -17.97 3.21 -11.17
CA MET A 77 -16.64 2.82 -10.71
C MET A 77 -15.86 4.00 -10.12
N SER A 78 -15.89 5.15 -10.78
CA SER A 78 -15.16 6.34 -10.33
C SER A 78 -15.72 6.89 -9.02
N VAL A 79 -17.06 6.94 -8.88
CA VAL A 79 -17.72 7.32 -7.62
C VAL A 79 -17.40 6.33 -6.51
N TYR A 80 -17.51 5.02 -6.77
CA TYR A 80 -17.18 3.96 -5.80
C TYR A 80 -15.74 4.08 -5.28
N ALA A 81 -14.77 4.24 -6.19
CA ALA A 81 -13.36 4.41 -5.85
C ALA A 81 -13.08 5.74 -5.11
N PHE A 82 -13.69 6.84 -5.55
CA PHE A 82 -13.57 8.15 -4.92
C PHE A 82 -14.12 8.13 -3.49
N THR A 83 -15.34 7.64 -3.26
CA THR A 83 -15.93 7.55 -1.91
C THR A 83 -15.11 6.65 -0.99
N ARG A 84 -14.62 5.51 -1.51
CA ARG A 84 -13.72 4.60 -0.80
C ARG A 84 -12.43 5.32 -0.38
N GLY A 85 -11.78 6.07 -1.28
CA GLY A 85 -10.59 6.86 -0.98
C GLY A 85 -10.84 7.97 0.06
N VAL A 86 -11.88 8.79 -0.14
CA VAL A 86 -12.27 9.86 0.78
C VAL A 86 -12.56 9.30 2.18
N SER A 87 -13.27 8.18 2.28
CA SER A 87 -13.56 7.54 3.58
C SER A 87 -12.29 7.13 4.32
N ALA A 88 -11.30 6.56 3.62
CA ALA A 88 -10.03 6.16 4.22
C ALA A 88 -9.28 7.36 4.83
N ILE A 89 -9.30 8.51 4.15
CA ILE A 89 -8.66 9.75 4.64
C ILE A 89 -9.44 10.32 5.83
N LEU A 90 -10.76 10.54 5.69
CA LEU A 90 -11.59 11.20 6.71
C LEU A 90 -11.67 10.42 8.02
N PHE A 91 -11.67 9.08 7.96
CA PHE A 91 -11.80 8.22 9.14
C PHE A 91 -10.46 7.62 9.61
N ALA A 92 -9.32 7.95 9.00
CA ALA A 92 -7.99 7.44 9.40
C ALA A 92 -7.72 7.62 10.90
N SER A 93 -7.96 8.82 11.44
CA SER A 93 -7.76 9.12 12.86
C SER A 93 -8.74 8.36 13.78
N VAL A 94 -9.96 8.08 13.31
CA VAL A 94 -10.97 7.34 14.08
C VAL A 94 -10.59 5.87 14.14
N VAL A 95 -10.13 5.28 13.03
CA VAL A 95 -9.61 3.92 12.98
C VAL A 95 -8.39 3.78 13.89
N GLY A 96 -7.43 4.70 13.84
CA GLY A 96 -6.26 4.70 14.75
C GLY A 96 -6.66 4.76 16.22
N GLN A 97 -7.54 5.68 16.61
CA GLN A 97 -8.05 5.78 17.98
C GLN A 97 -8.75 4.51 18.45
N TYR A 98 -9.50 3.82 17.57
CA TYR A 98 -10.16 2.56 17.91
C TYR A 98 -9.16 1.41 18.09
N ILE A 99 -8.10 1.34 17.26
CA ILE A 99 -7.01 0.37 17.41
C ILE A 99 -6.22 0.59 18.70
N ASP A 100 -6.05 1.83 19.15
CA ASP A 100 -5.24 2.15 20.33
C ASP A 100 -6.01 2.12 21.66
N SER A 101 -7.33 2.33 21.64
CA SER A 101 -8.18 2.23 22.85
C SER A 101 -8.90 0.89 23.00
N GLY A 102 -9.06 0.12 21.92
CA GLY A 102 -9.78 -1.15 21.93
C GLY A 102 -8.96 -2.32 22.48
N ASP A 103 -9.67 -3.36 22.92
CA ASP A 103 -9.05 -4.66 23.19
C ASP A 103 -8.50 -5.26 21.88
N ARG A 104 -7.25 -5.73 21.90
CA ARG A 104 -6.55 -6.22 20.70
C ARG A 104 -7.32 -7.31 19.95
N LEU A 105 -7.90 -8.26 20.67
CA LEU A 105 -8.68 -9.35 20.06
C LEU A 105 -10.01 -8.83 19.52
N GLN A 106 -10.67 -7.94 20.26
CA GLN A 106 -11.93 -7.35 19.80
C GLN A 106 -11.74 -6.53 18.52
N VAL A 107 -10.73 -5.65 18.47
CA VAL A 107 -10.43 -4.81 17.28
C VAL A 107 -10.26 -5.67 16.04
N VAL A 108 -9.41 -6.70 16.11
CA VAL A 108 -9.09 -7.57 14.97
C VAL A 108 -10.26 -8.47 14.57
N ARG A 109 -11.03 -9.00 15.54
CA ARG A 109 -12.26 -9.77 15.23
C ARG A 109 -13.32 -8.89 14.59
N THR A 110 -13.51 -7.67 15.09
CA THR A 110 -14.49 -6.73 14.53
C THR A 110 -14.07 -6.30 13.12
N SER A 111 -12.78 -6.05 12.83
CA SER A 111 -12.36 -5.78 11.45
C SER A 111 -12.69 -6.95 10.52
N ILE A 112 -12.33 -8.19 10.87
CA ILE A 112 -12.58 -9.35 10.01
C ILE A 112 -14.08 -9.58 9.79
N VAL A 113 -14.88 -9.61 10.86
CA VAL A 113 -16.32 -9.87 10.75
C VAL A 113 -17.03 -8.74 10.00
N SER A 114 -16.72 -7.47 10.27
CA SER A 114 -17.30 -6.34 9.54
C SER A 114 -16.94 -6.37 8.06
N GLN A 115 -15.67 -6.61 7.72
CA GLN A 115 -15.22 -6.71 6.33
C GLN A 115 -15.94 -7.83 5.58
N ARG A 116 -16.08 -9.01 6.19
CA ARG A 116 -16.71 -10.19 5.58
C ARG A 116 -18.21 -10.01 5.39
N LEU A 117 -18.90 -9.39 6.35
CA LEU A 117 -20.32 -9.03 6.22
C LEU A 117 -20.54 -8.06 5.06
N VAL A 118 -19.83 -6.93 5.00
CA VAL A 118 -20.07 -5.92 3.96
C VAL A 118 -19.69 -6.42 2.56
N VAL A 119 -18.66 -7.27 2.44
CA VAL A 119 -18.33 -7.94 1.18
C VAL A 119 -19.43 -8.92 0.77
N ALA A 120 -19.91 -9.77 1.68
CA ALA A 120 -20.99 -10.71 1.37
C ALA A 120 -22.28 -9.99 0.96
N THR A 121 -22.66 -8.91 1.66
CA THR A 121 -23.79 -8.06 1.27
C THR A 121 -23.55 -7.41 -0.10
N SER A 122 -22.34 -6.88 -0.37
CA SER A 122 -22.01 -6.28 -1.67
C SER A 122 -22.14 -7.29 -2.82
N CYS A 123 -21.67 -8.53 -2.65
CA CYS A 123 -21.83 -9.59 -3.66
C CYS A 123 -23.32 -9.90 -3.94
N VAL A 124 -24.17 -9.93 -2.89
CA VAL A 124 -25.62 -10.11 -3.06
C VAL A 124 -26.25 -8.92 -3.82
N LEU A 125 -25.83 -7.69 -3.52
CA LEU A 125 -26.31 -6.48 -4.22
C LEU A 125 -25.85 -6.44 -5.69
N PHE A 126 -24.60 -6.82 -5.99
CA PHE A 126 -24.11 -6.93 -7.37
C PHE A 126 -24.85 -8.01 -8.16
N HIS A 127 -25.09 -9.18 -7.56
CA HIS A 127 -25.90 -10.23 -8.19
C HIS A 127 -27.36 -9.80 -8.40
N LEU A 128 -27.95 -9.05 -7.47
CA LEU A 128 -29.29 -8.49 -7.61
C LEU A 128 -29.36 -7.48 -8.77
N LEU A 129 -28.42 -6.54 -8.84
CA LEU A 129 -28.28 -5.56 -9.93
C LEU A 129 -28.08 -6.22 -11.30
N MET A 130 -27.41 -7.38 -11.36
CA MET A 130 -27.17 -8.08 -12.61
C MET A 130 -28.35 -8.94 -13.09
N THR A 131 -29.21 -9.41 -12.16
CA THR A 131 -30.26 -10.41 -12.47
C THR A 131 -31.69 -9.86 -12.48
N ARG A 132 -31.93 -8.69 -11.88
CA ARG A 132 -33.26 -8.08 -11.81
C ARG A 132 -33.33 -6.84 -12.70
N GLN A 133 -34.42 -6.74 -13.47
CA GLN A 133 -34.81 -5.47 -14.08
C GLN A 133 -35.28 -4.53 -12.98
N THR A 134 -34.37 -3.64 -12.58
CA THR A 134 -34.60 -2.54 -11.63
C THR A 134 -35.02 -1.28 -12.36
N THR A 135 -35.56 -0.30 -11.64
CA THR A 135 -35.69 1.07 -12.15
C THR A 135 -34.38 1.83 -11.96
N GLU A 136 -34.09 2.82 -12.80
CA GLU A 136 -32.87 3.65 -12.69
C GLU A 136 -32.68 4.22 -11.28
N ALA A 137 -33.78 4.65 -10.63
CA ALA A 137 -33.76 5.15 -9.26
C ALA A 137 -33.37 4.06 -8.22
N ALA A 138 -33.80 2.81 -8.43
CA ALA A 138 -33.39 1.69 -7.59
C ALA A 138 -31.92 1.31 -7.83
N GLU A 139 -31.44 1.37 -9.07
CA GLU A 139 -30.03 1.10 -9.42
C GLU A 139 -29.09 2.13 -8.78
N LEU A 140 -29.41 3.41 -8.88
CA LEU A 140 -28.67 4.48 -8.22
C LEU A 140 -28.71 4.35 -6.69
N GLY A 141 -29.86 3.93 -6.12
CA GLY A 141 -29.99 3.64 -4.69
C GLY A 141 -29.11 2.47 -4.24
N LEU A 142 -29.14 1.35 -4.97
CA LEU A 142 -28.32 0.16 -4.71
C LEU A 142 -26.82 0.46 -4.89
N LEU A 143 -26.44 1.21 -5.92
CA LEU A 143 -25.08 1.72 -6.11
C LEU A 143 -24.62 2.58 -4.92
N GLY A 144 -25.49 3.47 -4.42
CA GLY A 144 -25.24 4.25 -3.21
C GLY A 144 -24.97 3.37 -1.98
N VAL A 145 -25.76 2.30 -1.79
CA VAL A 145 -25.51 1.30 -0.74
C VAL A 145 -24.17 0.58 -0.95
N CYS A 146 -23.84 0.15 -2.17
CA CYS A 146 -22.56 -0.46 -2.49
C CYS A 146 -21.36 0.48 -2.18
N CYS A 147 -21.48 1.77 -2.48
CA CYS A 147 -20.45 2.77 -2.12
C CYS A 147 -20.28 2.91 -0.60
N LEU A 148 -21.38 2.91 0.17
CA LEU A 148 -21.32 2.93 1.65
C LEU A 148 -20.67 1.67 2.21
N LEU A 149 -21.02 0.48 1.68
CA LEU A 149 -20.39 -0.79 2.06
C LEU A 149 -18.90 -0.82 1.69
N ALA A 150 -18.50 -0.23 0.56
CA ALA A 150 -17.11 -0.12 0.14
C ALA A 150 -16.26 0.77 1.06
N CYS A 151 -16.86 1.81 1.64
CA CYS A 151 -16.23 2.63 2.68
C CYS A 151 -16.00 1.80 3.95
N VAL A 152 -17.01 1.06 4.42
CA VAL A 152 -16.88 0.19 5.60
C VAL A 152 -15.86 -0.93 5.36
N GLU A 153 -15.83 -1.55 4.16
CA GLU A 153 -14.83 -2.55 3.78
C GLU A 153 -13.42 -1.96 3.86
N LYS A 154 -13.21 -0.76 3.31
CA LYS A 154 -11.91 -0.10 3.32
C LYS A 154 -11.41 0.17 4.73
N LEU A 155 -12.27 0.70 5.59
CA LEU A 155 -11.93 1.00 6.98
C LEU A 155 -11.64 -0.27 7.77
N ALA A 156 -12.44 -1.33 7.59
CA ALA A 156 -12.20 -2.63 8.21
C ALA A 156 -10.90 -3.28 7.72
N SER A 157 -10.61 -3.21 6.41
CA SER A 157 -9.38 -3.72 5.78
C SER A 157 -8.14 -3.00 6.32
N VAL A 158 -8.16 -1.65 6.36
CA VAL A 158 -7.08 -0.84 6.95
C VAL A 158 -6.92 -1.12 8.44
N MET A 159 -8.03 -1.26 9.18
CA MET A 159 -8.00 -1.57 10.61
C MET A 159 -7.36 -2.93 10.89
N ASN A 160 -7.68 -3.96 10.10
CA ASN A 160 -7.05 -5.28 10.22
C ASN A 160 -5.55 -5.21 9.92
N LEU A 161 -5.17 -4.59 8.79
CA LEU A 161 -3.78 -4.46 8.35
C LEU A 161 -2.91 -3.79 9.40
N VAL A 162 -3.32 -2.62 9.91
CA VAL A 162 -2.56 -1.87 10.91
C VAL A 162 -2.49 -2.64 12.23
N SER A 163 -3.58 -3.26 12.68
CA SER A 163 -3.59 -4.04 13.92
C SER A 163 -2.66 -5.25 13.86
N VAL A 164 -2.66 -5.97 12.73
CA VAL A 164 -1.84 -7.18 12.54
C VAL A 164 -0.35 -6.83 12.34
N GLU A 165 -0.04 -5.94 11.41
CA GLU A 165 1.36 -5.64 11.04
C GLU A 165 2.08 -4.69 11.99
N LYS A 166 1.37 -3.73 12.60
CA LYS A 166 1.99 -2.63 13.36
C LYS A 166 1.88 -2.79 14.88
N ASP A 167 0.95 -3.60 15.38
CA ASP A 167 0.82 -3.92 16.81
C ASP A 167 1.11 -5.41 17.07
N TRP A 168 0.32 -6.34 16.50
CA TRP A 168 0.47 -7.76 16.83
C TRP A 168 1.83 -8.35 16.43
N ALA A 169 2.33 -8.06 15.23
CA ALA A 169 3.65 -8.54 14.80
C ALA A 169 4.79 -8.06 15.74
N VAL A 170 4.68 -6.82 16.26
CA VAL A 170 5.64 -6.23 17.18
C VAL A 170 5.57 -6.90 18.56
N VAL A 171 4.37 -7.15 19.07
CA VAL A 171 4.17 -7.84 20.36
C VAL A 171 4.63 -9.30 20.29
N ILE A 172 4.28 -10.01 19.23
CA ILE A 172 4.65 -11.42 19.01
C ILE A 172 6.17 -11.60 18.87
N ALA A 173 6.88 -10.59 18.35
CA ALA A 173 8.33 -10.60 18.27
C ALA A 173 9.03 -10.40 19.63
N GLY A 174 8.31 -9.95 20.69
CA GLY A 174 8.85 -9.87 22.06
C GLY A 174 10.09 -8.97 22.23
N GLY A 175 10.34 -8.04 21.30
CA GLY A 175 11.55 -7.23 21.25
C GLY A 175 12.72 -7.83 20.45
N ASP A 176 12.62 -9.06 19.92
CA ASP A 176 13.63 -9.60 19.02
C ASP A 176 13.53 -8.99 17.61
N SER A 177 14.46 -8.09 17.32
CA SER A 177 14.67 -7.45 16.01
C SER A 177 14.99 -8.42 14.88
N LYS A 178 15.37 -9.69 15.13
CA LYS A 178 15.49 -10.72 14.08
C LYS A 178 14.12 -11.29 13.73
N SER A 179 13.38 -11.78 14.72
CA SER A 179 12.01 -12.32 14.55
C SER A 179 11.05 -11.30 13.95
N LEU A 180 11.08 -10.04 14.39
CA LEU A 180 10.25 -8.97 13.80
C LEU A 180 10.54 -8.74 12.31
N ARG A 181 11.82 -8.76 11.90
CA ARG A 181 12.20 -8.65 10.48
C ARG A 181 11.72 -9.84 9.66
N VAL A 182 11.77 -11.06 10.20
CA VAL A 182 11.23 -12.25 9.54
C VAL A 182 9.71 -12.14 9.39
N LEU A 183 8.98 -11.80 10.46
CA LEU A 183 7.52 -11.60 10.44
C LEU A 183 7.11 -10.58 9.37
N ASN A 184 7.72 -9.39 9.38
CA ASN A 184 7.41 -8.31 8.44
C ASN A 184 7.77 -8.67 6.99
N ALA A 185 8.91 -9.34 6.76
CA ALA A 185 9.29 -9.79 5.42
C ALA A 185 8.34 -10.86 4.87
N GLN A 186 7.83 -11.76 5.72
CA GLN A 186 6.85 -12.76 5.34
C GLN A 186 5.48 -12.15 5.04
N MET A 187 4.98 -11.25 5.89
CA MET A 187 3.74 -10.49 5.63
C MET A 187 3.84 -9.74 4.29
N ARG A 188 4.93 -8.99 4.07
CA ARG A 188 5.16 -8.27 2.82
C ARG A 188 5.21 -9.18 1.58
N ARG A 189 5.72 -10.40 1.71
CA ARG A 189 5.72 -11.39 0.62
C ARG A 189 4.31 -11.88 0.30
N LEU A 190 3.47 -12.09 1.33
CA LEU A 190 2.06 -12.47 1.16
C LEU A 190 1.26 -11.33 0.49
N ASP A 191 1.49 -10.07 0.89
CA ASP A 191 0.86 -8.90 0.25
C ASP A 191 1.15 -8.84 -1.25
N LEU A 192 2.42 -8.99 -1.64
CA LEU A 192 2.85 -8.93 -3.03
C LEU A 192 2.25 -10.09 -3.85
N PHE A 193 2.20 -11.29 -3.27
CA PHE A 193 1.52 -12.45 -3.85
C PHE A 193 0.02 -12.16 -4.09
N CYS A 194 -0.69 -11.65 -3.07
CA CYS A 194 -2.12 -11.31 -3.19
C CYS A 194 -2.39 -10.15 -4.16
N LYS A 195 -1.52 -9.13 -4.20
CA LYS A 195 -1.62 -7.96 -5.10
C LYS A 195 -1.46 -8.34 -6.59
N LEU A 196 -0.68 -9.40 -6.85
CA LEU A 196 -0.48 -9.97 -8.19
C LEU A 196 -1.58 -10.97 -8.54
N LEU A 197 -1.75 -12.03 -7.75
CA LEU A 197 -2.55 -13.20 -8.13
C LEU A 197 -4.04 -13.08 -7.79
N GLY A 198 -4.45 -12.31 -6.78
CA GLY A 198 -5.88 -12.12 -6.47
C GLY A 198 -6.66 -11.45 -7.63
N PRO A 199 -6.16 -10.33 -8.19
CA PRO A 199 -6.71 -9.70 -9.38
C PRO A 199 -6.73 -10.61 -10.62
N LEU A 200 -5.67 -11.39 -10.85
CA LEU A 200 -5.63 -12.36 -11.95
C LEU A 200 -6.69 -13.47 -11.75
N PHE A 201 -6.77 -14.03 -10.55
CA PHE A 201 -7.72 -15.08 -10.21
C PHE A 201 -9.16 -14.66 -10.49
N ILE A 202 -9.56 -13.46 -10.03
CA ILE A 202 -10.93 -12.99 -10.24
C ILE A 202 -11.20 -12.56 -11.69
N ALA A 203 -10.19 -12.04 -12.39
CA ALA A 203 -10.29 -11.71 -13.82
C ALA A 203 -10.50 -12.94 -14.71
N LEU A 204 -9.86 -14.07 -14.37
CA LEU A 204 -10.05 -15.34 -15.06
C LEU A 204 -11.46 -15.93 -14.80
N LEU A 205 -11.97 -15.81 -13.58
CA LEU A 205 -13.34 -16.24 -13.26
C LEU A 205 -14.40 -15.37 -13.95
N ASP A 206 -14.21 -14.05 -13.93
CA ASP A 206 -15.11 -13.10 -14.57
C ASP A 206 -15.13 -13.25 -16.09
N GLY A 207 -13.98 -13.55 -16.69
CA GLY A 207 -13.87 -13.92 -18.12
C GLY A 207 -14.57 -15.23 -18.51
N ILE A 208 -14.97 -16.07 -17.55
CA ILE A 208 -15.88 -17.21 -17.79
C ILE A 208 -17.34 -16.75 -17.58
N SER A 209 -17.62 -16.12 -16.45
CA SER A 209 -18.91 -15.49 -16.15
C SER A 209 -18.80 -14.59 -14.92
N THR A 210 -19.24 -13.33 -15.04
CA THR A 210 -19.35 -12.39 -13.92
C THR A 210 -20.23 -12.94 -12.77
N GLU A 211 -21.28 -13.69 -13.07
CA GLU A 211 -22.12 -14.33 -12.05
C GLU A 211 -21.33 -15.35 -11.23
N THR A 212 -20.54 -16.18 -11.92
CA THR A 212 -19.68 -17.19 -11.30
C THR A 212 -18.57 -16.54 -10.47
N ALA A 213 -18.01 -15.42 -10.96
CA ALA A 213 -17.03 -14.64 -10.21
C ALA A 213 -17.62 -14.05 -8.92
N ILE A 214 -18.83 -13.46 -8.97
CA ILE A 214 -19.52 -12.93 -7.78
C ILE A 214 -19.83 -14.06 -6.79
N LEU A 215 -20.34 -15.21 -7.27
CA LEU A 215 -20.69 -16.35 -6.43
C LEU A 215 -19.47 -16.96 -5.74
N ILE A 216 -18.36 -17.18 -6.46
CA ILE A 216 -17.12 -17.69 -5.87
C ILE A 216 -16.56 -16.70 -4.85
N ASN A 217 -16.61 -15.39 -5.12
CA ASN A 217 -16.17 -14.35 -4.20
C ASN A 217 -17.00 -14.35 -2.89
N LEU A 218 -18.33 -14.50 -2.99
CA LEU A 218 -19.23 -14.69 -1.85
C LEU A 218 -18.89 -15.94 -1.04
N ILE A 219 -18.79 -17.10 -1.69
CA ILE A 219 -18.48 -18.39 -1.02
C ILE A 219 -17.11 -18.32 -0.33
N MET A 220 -16.09 -17.79 -1.01
CA MET A 220 -14.73 -17.66 -0.49
C MET A 220 -14.67 -16.75 0.74
N ASN A 221 -15.38 -15.61 0.72
CA ASN A 221 -15.49 -14.76 1.90
C ASN A 221 -16.18 -15.49 3.06
N LEU A 222 -17.35 -16.10 2.85
CA LEU A 222 -18.07 -16.82 3.91
C LEU A 222 -17.25 -17.99 4.50
N ALA A 223 -16.60 -18.79 3.65
CA ALA A 223 -15.77 -19.92 4.06
C ALA A 223 -14.50 -19.51 4.84
N SER A 224 -13.95 -18.32 4.57
CA SER A 224 -12.77 -17.82 5.27
C SER A 224 -13.04 -17.38 6.72
N VAL A 225 -14.26 -16.93 7.04
CA VAL A 225 -14.62 -16.42 8.38
C VAL A 225 -14.26 -17.38 9.51
N PRO A 226 -14.70 -18.66 9.53
CA PRO A 226 -14.37 -19.58 10.63
C PRO A 226 -12.87 -19.85 10.73
N VAL A 227 -12.15 -19.88 9.59
CA VAL A 227 -10.71 -20.15 9.54
C VAL A 227 -9.90 -18.98 10.12
N GLU A 228 -10.18 -17.76 9.66
CA GLU A 228 -9.55 -16.53 10.17
C GLU A 228 -9.87 -16.32 11.66
N TYR A 229 -11.14 -16.44 12.04
CA TYR A 229 -11.59 -16.23 13.43
C TYR A 229 -10.95 -17.25 14.39
N TYR A 230 -10.84 -18.51 13.99
CA TYR A 230 -10.16 -19.55 14.78
C TYR A 230 -8.64 -19.32 14.85
N ALA A 231 -8.00 -18.98 13.72
CA ALA A 231 -6.56 -18.74 13.67
C ALA A 231 -6.15 -17.61 14.62
N ILE A 232 -6.86 -16.48 14.59
CA ILE A 232 -6.58 -15.32 15.45
C ILE A 232 -6.96 -15.58 16.91
N ALA A 233 -8.07 -16.28 17.17
CA ALA A 233 -8.41 -16.73 18.52
C ALA A 233 -7.28 -17.57 19.15
N ARG A 234 -6.63 -18.43 18.37
CA ARG A 234 -5.50 -19.25 18.81
C ARG A 234 -4.21 -18.45 18.98
N VAL A 235 -3.89 -17.50 18.09
CA VAL A 235 -2.73 -16.61 18.28
C VAL A 235 -2.85 -15.82 19.60
N TYR A 236 -4.03 -15.28 19.88
CA TYR A 236 -4.30 -14.55 21.14
C TYR A 236 -4.36 -15.44 22.38
N ALA A 237 -4.75 -16.72 22.21
CA ALA A 237 -4.70 -17.69 23.30
C ALA A 237 -3.25 -18.02 23.68
N ASP A 238 -2.38 -18.22 22.68
CA ASP A 238 -1.03 -18.74 22.86
C ASP A 238 0.01 -17.64 23.21
N VAL A 239 -0.27 -16.36 22.93
CA VAL A 239 0.62 -15.21 23.24
C VAL A 239 -0.02 -14.34 24.33
N PRO A 240 0.32 -14.53 25.62
CA PRO A 240 -0.31 -13.81 26.73
C PRO A 240 -0.04 -12.30 26.72
N GLU A 241 1.06 -11.84 26.11
CA GLU A 241 1.45 -10.44 25.99
C GLU A 241 0.43 -9.62 25.19
N LEU A 242 -0.29 -10.25 24.24
CA LEU A 242 -1.38 -9.60 23.50
C LEU A 242 -2.56 -9.23 24.42
N ARG A 243 -2.74 -9.94 25.53
CA ARG A 243 -3.82 -9.71 26.52
C ARG A 243 -3.53 -8.56 27.47
N ILE A 244 -2.27 -8.14 27.56
CA ILE A 244 -1.89 -6.94 28.30
C ILE A 244 -2.48 -5.75 27.53
N ARG A 245 -3.47 -5.08 28.12
CA ARG A 245 -4.06 -3.86 27.54
C ARG A 245 -2.97 -2.85 27.24
N LYS A 246 -3.18 -2.02 26.21
CA LYS A 246 -2.42 -0.79 25.95
C LYS A 246 -2.66 0.20 27.11
N CYS A 247 -2.01 -0.06 28.25
CA CYS A 247 -2.06 0.81 29.41
C CYS A 247 -1.20 2.04 29.08
N LEU A 248 -1.86 3.06 28.54
CA LEU A 248 -1.32 4.41 28.53
C LEU A 248 -0.94 4.77 29.97
N THR A 249 0.31 5.21 30.16
CA THR A 249 0.83 5.77 31.41
C THR A 249 0.18 7.13 31.71
N ILE A 250 -1.14 7.13 31.89
CA ILE A 250 -1.92 8.26 32.39
C ILE A 250 -1.95 8.10 33.91
N VAL A 251 -1.31 9.03 34.60
CA VAL A 251 -1.53 9.25 36.03
C VAL A 251 -3.01 9.61 36.19
N GLU A 252 -3.82 8.68 36.68
CA GLU A 252 -5.25 8.92 36.91
C GLU A 252 -5.43 9.96 38.02
N ASN A 253 -5.88 11.15 37.62
CA ASN A 253 -6.41 12.15 38.55
C ASN A 253 -7.94 11.98 38.58
N PRO A 254 -8.55 11.52 39.69
CA PRO A 254 -9.85 10.81 39.68
C PRO A 254 -11.12 11.69 39.59
N GLU A 255 -11.09 12.81 38.85
CA GLU A 255 -12.22 13.77 38.79
C GLU A 255 -13.05 13.74 37.48
N GLN A 256 -12.75 12.86 36.51
CA GLN A 256 -13.37 12.91 35.17
C GLN A 256 -14.62 12.02 34.97
N SER A 257 -15.46 11.86 36.01
CA SER A 257 -16.70 11.06 35.94
C SER A 257 -17.96 11.81 35.44
N ARG A 258 -17.89 13.12 35.16
CA ARG A 258 -19.06 13.94 34.74
C ARG A 258 -18.83 14.74 33.48
N SER A 259 -18.75 14.08 32.31
CA SER A 259 -18.88 14.78 31.02
C SER A 259 -19.07 13.87 29.79
N ALA A 260 -20.29 13.79 29.28
CA ALA A 260 -20.51 13.53 27.84
C ALA A 260 -20.34 14.81 26.98
N ARG A 261 -20.61 15.99 27.56
CA ARG A 261 -20.66 17.27 26.84
C ARG A 261 -19.27 17.81 26.43
N ASN A 262 -18.23 17.58 27.23
CA ASN A 262 -16.87 18.01 26.92
C ASN A 262 -16.14 17.07 25.96
N TRP A 263 -16.71 15.92 25.55
CA TRP A 263 -16.09 15.07 24.51
C TRP A 263 -16.08 15.79 23.17
N ILE A 264 -17.18 16.47 22.82
CA ILE A 264 -17.27 17.28 21.59
C ILE A 264 -16.29 18.46 21.66
N LEU A 265 -16.24 19.19 22.78
CA LEU A 265 -15.30 20.31 22.98
C LEU A 265 -13.83 19.86 22.98
N LYS A 266 -13.47 18.76 23.64
CA LYS A 266 -12.12 18.16 23.57
C LYS A 266 -11.78 17.73 22.14
N ARG A 267 -12.74 17.20 21.38
CA ARG A 267 -12.55 16.83 19.96
C ARG A 267 -12.36 18.06 19.06
N TRP A 268 -13.09 19.16 19.30
CA TRP A 268 -12.88 20.44 18.60
C TRP A 268 -11.54 21.09 18.96
N GLN A 269 -11.12 21.08 20.23
CA GLN A 269 -9.79 21.54 20.65
C GLN A 269 -8.68 20.69 20.00
N SER A 270 -8.84 19.36 20.01
CA SER A 270 -7.94 18.44 19.30
C SER A 270 -7.88 18.72 17.80
N LEU A 271 -9.01 19.02 17.14
CA LEU A 271 -9.04 19.44 15.73
C LEU A 271 -8.23 20.73 15.49
N THR A 272 -8.31 21.72 16.40
CA THR A 272 -7.53 22.97 16.26
C THR A 272 -6.04 22.82 16.56
N THR A 273 -5.63 21.84 17.38
CA THR A 273 -4.20 21.53 17.57
C THR A 273 -3.66 20.66 16.44
N LEU A 274 -4.46 19.73 15.92
CA LEU A 274 -4.14 18.95 14.72
C LEU A 274 -3.97 19.85 13.49
N SER A 275 -4.89 20.79 13.24
CA SER A 275 -4.77 21.70 12.08
C SER A 275 -3.52 22.58 12.14
N LYS A 276 -3.17 23.12 13.33
CA LYS A 276 -1.92 23.86 13.54
C LYS A 276 -0.69 22.98 13.30
N LYS A 277 -0.71 21.71 13.74
CA LYS A 277 0.36 20.75 13.46
C LYS A 277 0.46 20.47 11.96
N THR A 278 -0.65 20.12 11.28
CA THR A 278 -0.69 19.87 9.84
C THR A 278 -0.16 21.07 9.03
N ILE A 279 -0.50 22.32 9.41
CA ILE A 279 0.04 23.52 8.75
C ILE A 279 1.56 23.64 8.96
N THR A 280 2.06 23.29 10.15
CA THR A 280 3.49 23.31 10.47
C THR A 280 4.25 22.24 9.69
N ASP A 281 3.76 21.00 9.71
CA ASP A 281 4.33 19.86 8.98
C ASP A 281 4.29 20.11 7.45
N THR A 282 3.21 20.70 6.93
CA THR A 282 3.11 21.10 5.51
C THR A 282 4.10 22.21 5.16
N ARG A 283 4.28 23.20 6.04
CA ARG A 283 5.26 24.28 5.85
C ARG A 283 6.70 23.76 5.89
N LEU A 284 6.98 22.76 6.74
CA LEU A 284 8.26 22.05 6.77
C LEU A 284 8.50 21.31 5.45
N TYR A 285 7.52 20.51 5.00
CA TYR A 285 7.58 19.78 3.73
C TYR A 285 7.87 20.68 2.52
N VAL A 286 7.11 21.77 2.34
CA VAL A 286 7.25 22.68 1.19
C VAL A 286 8.56 23.47 1.20
N ARG A 287 9.18 23.68 2.36
CA ARG A 287 10.46 24.40 2.51
C ARG A 287 11.69 23.50 2.46
N HIS A 288 11.51 22.18 2.47
CA HIS A 288 12.61 21.23 2.50
C HIS A 288 13.34 21.19 1.14
N PRO A 289 14.68 21.07 1.08
CA PRO A 289 15.42 21.00 -0.19
C PRO A 289 14.96 19.85 -1.10
N VAL A 290 14.54 18.72 -0.52
CA VAL A 290 13.97 17.58 -1.28
C VAL A 290 12.44 17.63 -1.46
N PHE A 291 11.81 18.80 -1.33
CA PHE A 291 10.39 18.99 -1.66
C PHE A 291 10.07 18.54 -3.09
N LEU A 292 10.84 18.99 -4.07
CA LEU A 292 10.58 18.75 -5.49
C LEU A 292 10.58 17.25 -5.88
N PRO A 293 11.59 16.42 -5.54
CA PRO A 293 11.57 15.00 -5.87
C PRO A 293 10.44 14.24 -5.15
N SER A 294 10.14 14.59 -3.90
CA SER A 294 9.01 14.02 -3.15
C SER A 294 7.65 14.40 -3.77
N PHE A 295 7.46 15.67 -4.12
CA PHE A 295 6.24 16.15 -4.77
C PHE A 295 6.07 15.61 -6.19
N ALA A 296 7.16 15.46 -6.94
CA ALA A 296 7.17 14.78 -8.24
C ALA A 296 6.73 13.32 -8.11
N SER A 297 7.27 12.58 -7.15
CA SER A 297 6.84 11.22 -6.81
C SER A 297 5.36 11.16 -6.45
N ALA A 298 4.88 12.08 -5.60
CA ALA A 298 3.46 12.17 -5.25
C ALA A 298 2.57 12.41 -6.47
N LEU A 299 2.96 13.34 -7.36
CA LEU A 299 2.23 13.71 -8.57
C LEU A 299 2.07 12.55 -9.57
N LEU A 300 2.94 11.54 -9.57
CA LEU A 300 2.78 10.34 -10.40
C LEU A 300 1.53 9.51 -10.05
N ASN A 301 0.92 9.72 -8.88
CA ASN A 301 -0.34 9.09 -8.48
C ASN A 301 -1.56 9.78 -9.10
N LEU A 302 -1.39 10.98 -9.71
CA LEU A 302 -2.41 11.58 -10.57
C LEU A 302 -2.37 10.90 -11.93
N THR A 303 -2.93 9.69 -12.00
CA THR A 303 -2.97 8.92 -13.24
C THR A 303 -4.20 8.02 -13.31
N VAL A 304 -4.84 8.00 -14.48
CA VAL A 304 -5.81 6.95 -14.85
C VAL A 304 -5.12 5.78 -15.56
N LEU A 305 -3.87 5.95 -15.97
CA LEU A 305 -3.09 4.98 -16.73
C LEU A 305 -2.47 3.94 -15.78
N SER A 306 -3.33 3.13 -15.19
CA SER A 306 -2.96 1.93 -14.43
C SER A 306 -4.03 0.86 -14.51
N PHE A 307 -3.63 -0.42 -14.34
CA PHE A 307 -4.52 -1.59 -14.32
C PHE A 307 -5.35 -1.66 -13.02
N SER A 308 -6.05 -0.55 -12.76
CA SER A 308 -6.92 -0.19 -11.65
C SER A 308 -8.27 0.26 -12.23
N GLY A 309 -9.24 0.55 -11.36
CA GLY A 309 -10.64 0.91 -11.70
C GLY A 309 -10.86 1.51 -13.09
N GLN A 310 -10.38 2.72 -13.31
CA GLN A 310 -10.73 3.56 -14.47
C GLN A 310 -10.25 2.99 -15.80
N MET A 311 -8.97 2.62 -15.91
CA MET A 311 -8.44 2.02 -17.15
C MET A 311 -9.11 0.68 -17.43
N VAL A 312 -9.37 -0.13 -16.39
CA VAL A 312 -10.01 -1.44 -16.55
C VAL A 312 -11.43 -1.27 -17.10
N THR A 313 -12.24 -0.38 -16.52
CA THR A 313 -13.59 -0.07 -17.06
C THR A 313 -13.51 0.49 -18.48
N TYR A 314 -12.52 1.34 -18.80
CA TYR A 314 -12.30 1.81 -20.17
C TYR A 314 -11.95 0.66 -21.13
N LEU A 315 -11.01 -0.22 -20.78
CA LEU A 315 -10.59 -1.33 -21.63
C LEU A 315 -11.72 -2.32 -21.89
N LEU A 316 -12.55 -2.62 -20.89
CA LEU A 316 -13.78 -3.41 -21.06
C LEU A 316 -14.73 -2.72 -22.06
N SER A 317 -14.94 -1.40 -21.95
CA SER A 317 -15.77 -0.64 -22.90
C SER A 317 -15.16 -0.56 -24.32
N ALA A 318 -13.84 -0.70 -24.45
CA ALA A 318 -13.11 -0.76 -25.72
C ALA A 318 -13.07 -2.17 -26.34
N GLY A 319 -13.67 -3.17 -25.69
CA GLY A 319 -13.80 -4.55 -26.19
C GLY A 319 -12.74 -5.53 -25.72
N TYR A 320 -11.94 -5.21 -24.69
CA TYR A 320 -11.09 -6.22 -24.03
C TYR A 320 -11.94 -7.13 -23.15
N SER A 321 -11.57 -8.41 -23.06
CA SER A 321 -12.05 -9.31 -22.03
C SER A 321 -11.35 -9.09 -20.69
N SER A 322 -12.02 -9.42 -19.59
CA SER A 322 -11.45 -9.38 -18.24
C SER A 322 -10.17 -10.24 -18.12
N ALA A 323 -10.12 -11.38 -18.81
CA ALA A 323 -8.95 -12.25 -18.85
C ALA A 323 -7.72 -11.60 -19.51
N GLU A 324 -7.90 -10.90 -20.64
CA GLU A 324 -6.81 -10.15 -21.30
C GLU A 324 -6.30 -9.02 -20.41
N ILE A 325 -7.20 -8.29 -19.73
CA ILE A 325 -6.84 -7.24 -18.77
C ILE A 325 -6.05 -7.83 -17.58
N GLY A 326 -6.49 -8.98 -17.07
CA GLY A 326 -5.77 -9.74 -16.03
C GLY A 326 -4.36 -10.14 -16.47
N GLY A 327 -4.21 -10.65 -17.70
CA GLY A 327 -2.92 -10.98 -18.30
C GLY A 327 -2.01 -9.75 -18.47
N ALA A 328 -2.54 -8.66 -19.05
CA ALA A 328 -1.81 -7.40 -19.22
C ALA A 328 -1.35 -6.81 -17.87
N ARG A 329 -2.15 -6.95 -16.80
CA ARG A 329 -1.76 -6.58 -15.44
C ARG A 329 -0.61 -7.44 -14.91
N VAL A 330 -0.59 -8.75 -15.18
CA VAL A 330 0.54 -9.62 -14.78
C VAL A 330 1.83 -9.17 -15.48
N PHE A 331 1.78 -8.88 -16.78
CA PHE A 331 2.93 -8.30 -17.50
C PHE A 331 3.35 -6.94 -16.91
N SER A 332 2.41 -6.05 -16.61
CA SER A 332 2.70 -4.78 -15.93
C SER A 332 3.44 -4.98 -14.61
N VAL A 333 3.04 -5.94 -13.79
CA VAL A 333 3.72 -6.24 -12.51
C VAL A 333 5.08 -6.89 -12.74
N ALA A 334 5.26 -7.72 -13.77
CA ALA A 334 6.57 -8.23 -14.13
C ALA A 334 7.55 -7.09 -14.48
N PHE A 335 7.10 -6.06 -15.21
CA PHE A 335 7.90 -4.86 -15.49
C PHE A 335 8.15 -4.00 -14.24
N GLU A 336 7.19 -3.89 -13.31
CA GLU A 336 7.41 -3.28 -11.98
C GLU A 336 8.49 -4.01 -11.17
N VAL A 337 8.53 -5.35 -11.25
CA VAL A 337 9.53 -6.18 -10.56
C VAL A 337 10.90 -6.07 -11.24
N VAL A 338 10.94 -6.06 -12.58
CA VAL A 338 12.16 -5.82 -13.38
C VAL A 338 12.83 -4.49 -13.01
N ALA A 339 12.04 -3.45 -12.73
CA ALA A 339 12.53 -2.16 -12.25
C ALA A 339 13.41 -2.25 -10.99
N THR A 340 13.19 -3.25 -10.13
CA THR A 340 13.94 -3.39 -8.87
C THR A 340 15.37 -3.89 -9.05
N TRP A 341 15.73 -4.42 -10.22
CA TRP A 341 17.14 -4.65 -10.60
C TRP A 341 17.70 -3.54 -11.49
N ILE A 342 16.89 -2.98 -12.40
CA ILE A 342 17.33 -1.89 -13.29
C ILE A 342 17.70 -0.64 -12.48
N ALA A 343 16.89 -0.27 -11.47
CA ALA A 343 17.12 0.97 -10.75
C ALA A 343 18.40 0.96 -9.89
N PRO A 344 18.68 -0.05 -9.03
CA PRO A 344 19.95 -0.11 -8.31
C PRO A 344 21.16 -0.18 -9.25
N TRP A 345 21.09 -1.01 -10.31
CA TRP A 345 22.15 -1.08 -11.32
C TRP A 345 22.43 0.29 -11.97
N LEU A 346 21.39 1.09 -12.21
CA LEU A 346 21.55 2.44 -12.76
C LEU A 346 22.07 3.44 -11.72
N MET A 347 21.62 3.35 -10.46
CA MET A 347 22.15 4.14 -9.34
C MET A 347 23.65 3.91 -9.16
N ASP A 348 24.10 2.65 -9.17
CA ASP A 348 25.52 2.27 -9.05
C ASP A 348 26.38 2.80 -10.21
N ARG A 349 25.79 2.96 -11.41
CA ARG A 349 26.50 3.35 -12.64
C ARG A 349 26.58 4.85 -12.87
N ILE A 350 25.52 5.60 -12.56
CA ILE A 350 25.44 7.05 -12.87
C ILE A 350 25.02 7.92 -11.68
N GLY A 351 24.85 7.34 -10.49
CA GLY A 351 24.37 8.00 -9.28
C GLY A 351 22.85 8.13 -9.23
N PRO A 352 22.23 8.16 -8.02
CA PRO A 352 20.78 8.10 -7.87
C PRO A 352 20.04 9.30 -8.49
N LEU A 353 20.64 10.49 -8.46
CA LEU A 353 20.12 11.71 -9.09
C LEU A 353 19.97 11.58 -10.62
N ARG A 354 20.97 11.00 -11.30
CA ARG A 354 20.93 10.82 -12.77
C ARG A 354 20.09 9.61 -13.16
N ALA A 355 20.12 8.55 -12.35
CA ALA A 355 19.25 7.38 -12.51
C ALA A 355 17.77 7.78 -12.47
N GLY A 356 17.36 8.57 -11.46
CA GLY A 356 15.99 9.07 -11.34
C GLY A 356 15.56 9.88 -12.56
N LEU A 357 16.43 10.77 -13.08
CA LEU A 357 16.12 11.56 -14.26
C LEU A 357 15.92 10.69 -15.51
N TRP A 358 16.77 9.68 -15.73
CA TRP A 358 16.64 8.76 -16.85
C TRP A 358 15.36 7.91 -16.76
N LEU A 359 15.05 7.39 -15.58
CA LEU A 359 13.88 6.56 -15.32
C LEU A 359 12.57 7.37 -15.45
N SER A 360 12.55 8.60 -14.94
CA SER A 360 11.43 9.53 -15.14
C SER A 360 11.22 9.87 -16.62
N SER A 361 12.30 10.18 -17.36
CA SER A 361 12.21 10.50 -18.79
C SER A 361 11.78 9.30 -19.63
N TRP A 362 12.20 8.08 -19.26
CA TRP A 362 11.68 6.83 -19.84
C TRP A 362 10.16 6.69 -19.62
N GLN A 363 9.67 6.97 -18.41
CA GLN A 363 8.24 6.94 -18.10
C GLN A 363 7.44 7.92 -18.99
N VAL A 364 7.90 9.17 -19.12
CA VAL A 364 7.30 10.17 -20.00
C VAL A 364 7.28 9.69 -21.45
N ALA A 365 8.41 9.20 -21.97
CA ALA A 365 8.53 8.75 -23.35
C ALA A 365 7.56 7.60 -23.68
N MET A 366 7.48 6.57 -22.83
CA MET A 366 6.61 5.42 -23.05
C MET A 366 5.11 5.79 -22.98
N LEU A 367 4.72 6.67 -22.05
CA LEU A 367 3.33 7.15 -21.96
C LEU A 367 2.98 8.10 -23.10
N ALA A 368 3.91 8.95 -23.56
CA ALA A 368 3.72 9.81 -24.73
C ALA A 368 3.49 8.97 -25.99
N VAL A 369 4.34 7.98 -26.26
CA VAL A 369 4.16 7.05 -27.40
C VAL A 369 2.82 6.32 -27.32
N GLY A 370 2.47 5.75 -26.16
CA GLY A 370 1.18 5.07 -25.98
C GLY A 370 -0.03 5.99 -26.20
N THR A 371 0.08 7.25 -25.77
CA THR A 371 -0.98 8.26 -25.93
C THR A 371 -1.09 8.80 -27.35
N VAL A 372 0.02 8.85 -28.10
CA VAL A 372 0.01 9.15 -29.55
C VAL A 372 -0.70 8.02 -30.32
N VAL A 373 -0.38 6.76 -30.04
CA VAL A 373 -1.09 5.62 -30.66
C VAL A 373 -2.58 5.66 -30.33
N PHE A 374 -2.92 5.92 -29.06
CA PHE A 374 -4.29 6.08 -28.59
C PHE A 374 -5.05 7.20 -29.32
N SER A 375 -4.42 8.35 -29.54
CA SER A 375 -5.05 9.50 -30.19
C SER A 375 -5.14 9.37 -31.71
N VAL A 376 -4.21 8.69 -32.37
CA VAL A 376 -4.19 8.50 -33.83
C VAL A 376 -5.18 7.43 -34.30
N PHE A 377 -5.31 6.30 -33.57
CA PHE A 377 -6.12 5.17 -34.00
C PHE A 377 -7.55 5.18 -33.44
N GLN A 378 -8.17 6.35 -33.25
CA GLN A 378 -9.53 6.48 -32.68
C GLN A 378 -10.59 5.65 -33.44
N ASP A 379 -10.46 5.51 -34.77
CA ASP A 379 -11.35 4.69 -35.62
C ASP A 379 -11.22 3.17 -35.38
N ARG A 380 -10.23 2.73 -34.59
CA ARG A 380 -9.98 1.32 -34.26
C ARG A 380 -9.82 1.17 -32.74
N PRO A 381 -10.92 1.09 -31.97
CA PRO A 381 -10.91 1.15 -30.50
C PRO A 381 -9.91 0.19 -29.84
N TRP A 382 -9.84 -1.06 -30.31
CA TRP A 382 -8.91 -2.07 -29.78
C TRP A 382 -7.42 -1.72 -30.01
N VAL A 383 -7.09 -1.10 -31.15
CA VAL A 383 -5.71 -0.64 -31.46
C VAL A 383 -5.36 0.62 -30.67
N SER A 384 -6.29 1.57 -30.56
CA SER A 384 -6.14 2.75 -29.70
C SER A 384 -5.89 2.36 -28.25
N ALA A 385 -6.74 1.48 -27.70
CA ALA A 385 -6.60 0.92 -26.36
C ALA A 385 -5.30 0.11 -26.16
N SER A 386 -4.86 -0.66 -27.17
CA SER A 386 -3.54 -1.32 -27.16
C SER A 386 -2.38 -0.33 -26.97
N GLY A 387 -2.51 0.89 -27.51
CA GLY A 387 -1.54 1.98 -27.32
C GLY A 387 -1.33 2.36 -25.86
N ILE A 388 -2.42 2.67 -25.12
CA ILE A 388 -2.32 2.95 -23.69
C ILE A 388 -1.90 1.72 -22.88
N VAL A 389 -2.31 0.50 -23.25
CA VAL A 389 -1.88 -0.74 -22.55
C VAL A 389 -0.36 -0.91 -22.65
N GLY A 390 0.19 -0.85 -23.87
CA GLY A 390 1.64 -1.00 -24.10
C GLY A 390 2.46 0.11 -23.45
N GLY A 391 2.06 1.37 -23.65
CA GLY A 391 2.73 2.51 -23.01
C GLY A 391 2.69 2.43 -21.48
N THR A 392 1.55 2.02 -20.91
CA THR A 392 1.40 1.82 -19.46
C THR A 392 2.35 0.74 -18.94
N ILE A 393 2.41 -0.44 -19.58
CA ILE A 393 3.30 -1.54 -19.15
C ILE A 393 4.77 -1.09 -19.20
N LEU A 394 5.23 -0.54 -20.32
CA LEU A 394 6.64 -0.14 -20.49
C LEU A 394 7.04 1.00 -19.56
N SER A 395 6.11 1.92 -19.26
CA SER A 395 6.35 3.02 -18.32
C SER A 395 6.59 2.57 -16.87
N ARG A 396 6.16 1.35 -16.48
CA ARG A 396 6.32 0.84 -15.10
C ARG A 396 7.77 0.73 -14.66
N VAL A 397 8.69 0.43 -15.57
CA VAL A 397 10.13 0.42 -15.28
C VAL A 397 10.61 1.80 -14.85
N GLY A 398 10.20 2.83 -15.60
CA GLY A 398 10.52 4.21 -15.29
C GLY A 398 9.90 4.66 -13.97
N MET A 399 8.59 4.44 -13.80
CA MET A 399 7.84 4.81 -12.60
C MET A 399 8.42 4.15 -11.34
N ARG A 400 8.57 2.82 -11.30
CA ARG A 400 9.07 2.11 -10.11
C ARG A 400 10.54 2.38 -9.84
N GLY A 401 11.34 2.54 -10.89
CA GLY A 401 12.73 2.92 -10.72
C GLY A 401 12.88 4.34 -10.16
N PHE A 402 12.04 5.27 -10.63
CA PHE A 402 11.98 6.63 -10.12
C PHE A 402 11.50 6.68 -8.66
N ASP A 403 10.47 5.91 -8.29
CA ASP A 403 10.02 5.74 -6.89
C ASP A 403 11.21 5.34 -5.99
N LEU A 404 12.05 4.39 -6.43
CA LEU A 404 13.22 3.95 -5.67
C LEU A 404 14.29 5.03 -5.56
N CYS A 405 14.56 5.80 -6.64
CA CYS A 405 15.50 6.92 -6.60
C CYS A 405 15.04 8.04 -5.66
N THR A 406 13.76 8.43 -5.72
CA THR A 406 13.21 9.50 -4.87
C THR A 406 13.12 9.07 -3.41
N GLN A 407 12.74 7.82 -3.13
CA GLN A 407 12.74 7.27 -1.77
C GLN A 407 14.15 7.24 -1.15
N LEU A 408 15.18 6.90 -1.92
CA LEU A 408 16.56 6.94 -1.43
C LEU A 408 16.97 8.38 -1.07
N ILE A 409 16.75 9.33 -1.99
CA ILE A 409 17.05 10.76 -1.77
C ILE A 409 16.31 11.29 -0.53
N VAL A 410 15.03 10.96 -0.35
CA VAL A 410 14.23 11.37 0.83
C VAL A 410 14.72 10.71 2.12
N GLN A 411 15.24 9.48 2.07
CA GLN A 411 15.78 8.80 3.25
C GLN A 411 17.17 9.33 3.67
N GLU A 412 17.97 9.79 2.73
CA GLU A 412 19.31 10.32 2.95
C GLU A 412 19.27 11.81 3.37
N ASP A 413 18.51 12.66 2.68
CA ASP A 413 18.51 14.12 2.88
C ASP A 413 17.51 14.62 3.96
N VAL A 414 16.53 13.83 4.42
CA VAL A 414 15.55 14.26 5.45
C VAL A 414 15.97 13.77 6.85
N GLU A 415 16.01 14.67 7.84
CA GLU A 415 16.46 14.36 9.19
C GLU A 415 15.55 13.33 9.89
N ALA A 416 16.12 12.52 10.79
CA ALA A 416 15.38 11.45 11.46
C ALA A 416 14.17 11.94 12.27
N GLU A 417 14.23 13.16 12.82
CA GLU A 417 13.16 13.78 13.61
C GLU A 417 12.01 14.31 12.73
N SER A 418 12.33 14.82 11.53
CA SER A 418 11.38 15.44 10.59
C SER A 418 10.73 14.41 9.65
N ARG A 419 11.41 13.29 9.36
CA ARG A 419 11.04 12.27 8.38
C ARG A 419 9.61 11.75 8.52
N GLY A 420 9.14 11.51 9.75
CA GLY A 420 7.77 11.05 9.99
C GLY A 420 6.70 12.07 9.57
N ALA A 421 6.95 13.36 9.82
CA ALA A 421 6.05 14.44 9.38
C ALA A 421 6.12 14.61 7.84
N PHE A 422 7.34 14.59 7.28
CA PHE A 422 7.58 14.70 5.85
C PHE A 422 6.84 13.61 5.05
N SER A 423 7.04 12.33 5.39
CA SER A 423 6.36 11.21 4.71
C SER A 423 4.84 11.21 4.92
N THR A 424 4.33 11.79 6.02
CA THR A 424 2.89 11.94 6.23
C THR A 424 2.27 12.97 5.27
N VAL A 425 2.97 14.09 5.03
CA VAL A 425 2.54 15.11 4.06
C VAL A 425 2.67 14.59 2.62
N GLU A 426 3.74 13.84 2.31
CA GLU A 426 3.90 13.16 1.02
C GLU A 426 2.73 12.20 0.73
N ALA A 427 2.40 11.31 1.68
CA ALA A 427 1.28 10.37 1.55
C ALA A 427 -0.09 11.06 1.43
N ALA A 428 -0.26 12.24 2.05
CA ALA A 428 -1.45 13.06 1.87
C ALA A 428 -1.56 13.63 0.44
N TRP A 429 -0.44 14.08 -0.15
CA TRP A 429 -0.40 14.50 -1.55
C TRP A 429 -0.68 13.34 -2.50
N GLN A 430 -0.06 12.17 -2.30
CA GLN A 430 -0.33 10.95 -3.07
C GLN A 430 -1.84 10.63 -3.08
N SER A 431 -2.46 10.62 -1.89
CA SER A 431 -3.89 10.34 -1.74
C SER A 431 -4.78 11.42 -2.38
N ALA A 432 -4.40 12.69 -2.29
CA ALA A 432 -5.12 13.79 -2.96
C ALA A 432 -5.05 13.65 -4.49
N PHE A 433 -3.90 13.27 -5.03
CA PHE A 433 -3.71 13.05 -6.46
C PHE A 433 -4.46 11.82 -6.99
N GLU A 434 -4.55 10.73 -6.22
CA GLU A 434 -5.46 9.61 -6.53
C GLU A 434 -6.93 10.07 -6.58
N LEU A 435 -7.36 10.90 -5.62
CA LEU A 435 -8.73 11.44 -5.61
C LEU A 435 -9.02 12.36 -6.80
N VAL A 436 -8.06 13.19 -7.22
CA VAL A 436 -8.18 14.01 -8.44
C VAL A 436 -8.25 13.12 -9.68
N SER A 437 -7.50 12.02 -9.73
CA SER A 437 -7.63 11.02 -10.79
C SER A 437 -9.08 10.51 -10.87
N TYR A 438 -9.65 10.00 -9.77
CA TYR A 438 -11.05 9.53 -9.76
C TYR A 438 -12.06 10.64 -10.08
N ALA A 439 -11.86 11.86 -9.59
CA ALA A 439 -12.71 13.00 -9.92
C ALA A 439 -12.69 13.32 -11.43
N SER A 440 -11.54 13.16 -12.10
CA SER A 440 -11.44 13.39 -13.55
C SER A 440 -12.35 12.47 -14.36
N THR A 441 -12.54 11.21 -13.96
CA THR A 441 -13.44 10.25 -14.62
C THR A 441 -14.87 10.26 -14.07
N ILE A 442 -15.15 11.02 -13.01
CA ILE A 442 -16.51 11.44 -12.66
C ILE A 442 -16.96 12.58 -13.59
N VAL A 443 -16.07 13.55 -13.88
CA VAL A 443 -16.34 14.66 -14.82
C VAL A 443 -16.41 14.15 -16.26
N PHE A 444 -15.41 13.39 -16.69
CA PHE A 444 -15.30 12.78 -18.02
C PHE A 444 -15.75 11.31 -17.99
N PHE A 445 -17.01 11.09 -17.64
CA PHE A 445 -17.52 9.74 -17.35
C PHE A 445 -17.77 8.86 -18.57
N ARG A 446 -17.83 9.42 -19.79
CA ARG A 446 -18.09 8.63 -20.99
C ARG A 446 -16.78 8.07 -21.58
N PRO A 447 -16.72 6.81 -22.04
CA PRO A 447 -15.52 6.22 -22.63
C PRO A 447 -14.89 7.04 -23.76
N GLU A 448 -15.67 7.73 -24.59
CA GLU A 448 -15.15 8.58 -25.69
C GLU A 448 -14.42 9.82 -25.15
N GLN A 449 -14.71 10.22 -23.91
CA GLN A 449 -14.06 11.32 -23.22
C GLN A 449 -12.79 10.90 -22.46
N PHE A 450 -12.48 9.60 -22.37
CA PHE A 450 -11.34 9.06 -21.63
C PHE A 450 -9.97 9.60 -22.10
N ARG A 451 -9.91 10.17 -23.31
CA ARG A 451 -8.77 10.95 -23.81
C ARG A 451 -8.38 12.12 -22.91
N TRP A 452 -9.33 12.77 -22.21
CA TRP A 452 -9.03 13.90 -21.33
C TRP A 452 -8.37 13.46 -20.00
N PRO A 453 -8.89 12.47 -19.25
CA PRO A 453 -8.16 11.85 -18.14
C PRO A 453 -6.81 11.24 -18.54
N THR A 454 -6.72 10.65 -19.73
CA THR A 454 -5.45 10.13 -20.30
C THR A 454 -4.43 11.26 -20.48
N LEU A 455 -4.82 12.35 -21.14
CA LEU A 455 -3.95 13.53 -21.34
C LEU A 455 -3.53 14.16 -19.99
N LEU A 456 -4.47 14.29 -19.05
CA LEU A 456 -4.21 14.77 -17.69
C LEU A 456 -3.12 13.94 -16.99
N SER A 457 -3.16 12.62 -17.15
CA SER A 457 -2.15 11.71 -16.61
C SER A 457 -0.76 11.93 -17.24
N VAL A 458 -0.69 12.10 -18.56
CA VAL A 458 0.58 12.37 -19.26
C VAL A 458 1.15 13.73 -18.86
N VAL A 459 0.31 14.75 -18.74
CA VAL A 459 0.71 16.09 -18.28
C VAL A 459 1.23 16.03 -16.84
N ALA A 460 0.62 15.25 -15.94
CA ALA A 460 1.11 15.07 -14.59
C ALA A 460 2.49 14.40 -14.54
N VAL A 461 2.70 13.31 -15.31
CA VAL A 461 4.00 12.62 -15.39
C VAL A 461 5.08 13.50 -16.02
N ALA A 462 4.75 14.27 -17.08
CA ALA A 462 5.67 15.24 -17.67
C ALA A 462 6.00 16.38 -16.67
N SER A 463 5.02 16.87 -15.91
CA SER A 463 5.23 17.89 -14.88
C SER A 463 6.11 17.39 -13.73
N ALA A 464 5.93 16.13 -13.32
CA ALA A 464 6.79 15.47 -12.35
C ALA A 464 8.24 15.34 -12.85
N ASN A 465 8.42 14.96 -14.12
CA ASN A 465 9.73 14.91 -14.77
C ASN A 465 10.42 16.29 -14.80
N ILE A 466 9.71 17.35 -15.19
CA ILE A 466 10.22 18.72 -15.23
C ILE A 466 10.60 19.20 -13.81
N ALA A 467 9.75 18.96 -12.81
CA ALA A 467 10.04 19.32 -11.42
C ALA A 467 11.30 18.59 -10.89
N TYR A 468 11.46 17.30 -11.21
CA TYR A 468 12.65 16.55 -10.83
C TYR A 468 13.90 17.00 -11.60
N ALA A 469 13.79 17.28 -12.90
CA ALA A 469 14.88 17.80 -13.71
C ALA A 469 15.39 19.16 -13.18
N TYR A 470 14.47 20.03 -12.78
CA TYR A 470 14.80 21.32 -12.16
C TYR A 470 15.48 21.15 -10.78
N PHE A 471 15.03 20.19 -9.96
CA PHE A 471 15.75 19.81 -8.73
C PHE A 471 17.19 19.32 -9.00
N VAL A 472 17.38 18.45 -10.00
CA VAL A 472 18.71 17.96 -10.40
C VAL A 472 19.59 19.10 -10.94
N TYR A 473 19.02 20.10 -11.61
CA TYR A 473 19.73 21.31 -12.04
C TYR A 473 20.21 22.13 -10.82
N LEU A 474 19.29 22.48 -9.91
CA LEU A 474 19.62 23.25 -8.70
C LEU A 474 20.67 22.57 -7.82
N ARG A 475 20.64 21.23 -7.69
CA ARG A 475 21.64 20.52 -6.88
C ARG A 475 23.04 20.59 -7.52
N ARG A 476 23.15 20.50 -8.85
CA ARG A 476 24.44 20.65 -9.56
C ARG A 476 25.04 22.05 -9.42
N GLU A 477 24.21 23.08 -9.45
CA GLU A 477 24.63 24.47 -9.27
C GLU A 477 25.23 24.66 -7.86
N ASN A 478 24.56 24.14 -6.82
CA ASN A 478 25.07 24.20 -5.45
C ASN A 478 26.31 23.31 -5.18
N ASP A 479 26.43 22.18 -5.87
CA ASP A 479 27.57 21.26 -5.74
C ASP A 479 28.81 21.71 -6.57
N SER A 480 28.71 22.84 -7.30
CA SER A 480 29.80 23.43 -8.11
C SER A 480 30.35 24.69 -7.42
N PRO A 481 31.24 24.59 -6.41
CA PRO A 481 31.92 25.76 -5.87
C PRO A 481 32.76 26.42 -6.97
N GLY A 482 32.67 27.75 -7.08
CA GLY A 482 33.06 28.49 -8.28
C GLY A 482 34.45 28.17 -8.83
N GLU A 483 34.49 27.85 -10.13
CA GLU A 483 35.63 28.14 -11.00
C GLU A 483 35.49 29.59 -11.53
N GLU A 484 35.73 30.58 -10.66
CA GLU A 484 35.99 31.99 -11.00
C GLU A 484 37.21 32.51 -10.23
#